data_AF-A0A6N6T403-F1
#
_entry.id   AF-A0A6N6T403-F1
#
_cell.length_a   1.000
_cell.length_b   1.000
_cell.length_c   1.000
_cell.angle_alpha   90.00
_cell.angle_beta   90.00
_cell.angle_gamma   90.00
#
_symmetry.space_group_name_H-M   'P 1'
#
loop_
_entity.id
_entity.type
_entity.pdbx_description
1 polymer ?
#
loop_
_entity_poly.entity_id
_entity_poly.type
_entity_poly.pdbx_seq_one_letter_code
_entity_poly.pdbx_strand_id
1 'polypeptide(L)' 'MTVSIGVASGLPTEATSATGLIGTADAGLYDAKRRGRNRAAAHSPVEMRVAS' A
#
# COMPACT_ATOMS: atom_id res chain seq x y z
N MET A 1 -7.60 8.26 -21.89
CA MET A 1 -7.32 8.68 -20.50
C MET A 1 -6.74 7.50 -19.75
N THR A 2 -5.78 7.71 -18.85
CA THR A 2 -5.18 6.65 -18.03
C THR A 2 -5.21 7.02 -16.55
N VAL A 3 -5.05 6.01 -15.68
CA VAL A 3 -5.05 6.18 -14.21
C VAL A 3 -3.79 5.58 -13.60
N SER A 4 -3.42 6.07 -12.41
CA SER A 4 -2.42 5.44 -11.56
C SER A 4 -3.12 4.87 -10.33
N ILE A 5 -2.69 3.70 -9.86
CA ILE A 5 -3.39 2.95 -8.82
C ILE A 5 -2.39 2.56 -7.74
N GLY A 6 -2.77 2.80 -6.48
CA GLY A 6 -2.08 2.23 -5.33
C GLY A 6 -2.91 1.11 -4.73
N VAL A 7 -2.28 -0.02 -4.41
CA VAL A 7 -2.96 -1.20 -3.87
C VAL A 7 -2.32 -1.58 -2.55
N ALA A 8 -3.15 -1.88 -1.55
CA ALA A 8 -2.71 -2.49 -0.30
C ALA A 8 -3.57 -3.71 0.04
N SER A 9 -2.91 -4.74 0.56
CA SER A 9 -3.56 -5.97 1.02
C SER A 9 -2.76 -6.58 2.16
N GLY A 10 -3.43 -7.39 2.97
CA GLY A 10 -2.82 -8.11 4.08
C GLY A 10 -3.87 -8.95 4.80
N LEU A 11 -3.42 -9.91 5.60
CA LEU A 11 -4.28 -10.61 6.54
C LEU A 11 -4.55 -9.67 7.72
N PRO A 12 -5.81 -9.43 8.12
CA PRO A 12 -6.11 -8.57 9.24
C PRO A 12 -5.59 -9.18 10.53
N THR A 13 -4.93 -8.35 11.33
CA THR A 13 -4.52 -8.62 12.71
C THR A 13 -5.25 -7.64 13.63
N GLU A 14 -5.12 -7.80 14.95
CA GLU A 14 -5.66 -6.83 15.92
C GLU A 14 -5.06 -5.41 15.72
N ALA A 15 -3.85 -5.32 15.18
CA ALA A 15 -3.20 -4.05 14.87
C ALA A 15 -3.64 -3.45 13.51
N THR A 16 -4.41 -4.18 12.70
CA THR A 16 -4.85 -3.69 11.39
C THR A 16 -5.94 -2.65 11.54
N SER A 17 -5.72 -1.47 10.96
CA SER A 17 -6.73 -0.42 10.84
C SER A 17 -7.04 -0.11 9.38
N ALA A 18 -8.28 0.26 9.11
CA ALA A 18 -8.70 0.72 7.78
C ALA A 18 -7.88 1.93 7.32
N THR A 19 -7.63 2.89 8.22
CA THR A 19 -6.80 4.07 7.94
C THR A 19 -5.36 3.69 7.58
N GLY A 20 -4.77 2.71 8.27
CA GLY A 20 -3.43 2.21 7.93
C GLY A 20 -3.38 1.53 6.57
N LEU A 21 -4.41 0.75 6.21
CA LEU A 21 -4.50 0.11 4.89
C LEU A 21 -4.67 1.15 3.78
N ILE A 22 -5.49 2.18 3.99
CA ILE A 22 -5.65 3.30 3.06
C ILE A 22 -4.34 4.08 2.90
N GLY A 23 -3.65 4.40 4.00
CA GLY A 23 -2.35 5.07 3.94
C GLY A 23 -1.29 4.27 3.18
N THR A 24 -1.32 2.94 3.32
CA THR A 24 -0.44 2.04 2.55
C THR A 24 -0.78 2.06 1.06
N ALA A 25 -2.06 2.06 0.70
CA ALA A 25 -2.50 2.16 -0.69
C ALA A 25 -2.13 3.54 -1.28
N ASP A 26 -2.29 4.62 -0.52
CA ASP A 26 -1.91 5.96 -0.97
C ASP A 26 -0.39 6.09 -1.21
N ALA A 27 0.44 5.47 -0.36
CA ALA A 27 1.88 5.38 -0.60
C ALA A 27 2.20 4.70 -1.94
N GLY A 28 1.51 3.60 -2.27
CA GLY A 28 1.62 2.96 -3.58
C GLY A 28 1.16 3.87 -4.73
N LEU A 29 0.07 4.62 -4.54
CA LEU A 29 -0.41 5.58 -5.54
C LEU A 29 0.64 6.68 -5.79
N TYR A 30 1.29 7.15 -4.74
CA TYR A 30 2.35 8.14 -4.83
C TYR A 30 3.56 7.59 -5.59
N ASP A 31 3.98 6.35 -5.31
CA ASP A 31 5.05 5.68 -6.04
C ASP A 31 4.72 5.49 -7.53
N ALA A 32 3.50 5.03 -7.83
CA ALA A 32 3.02 4.90 -9.21
C ALA A 32 3.09 6.23 -9.98
N LYS A 33 2.73 7.35 -9.33
CA LYS A 33 2.85 8.70 -9.90
C LYS A 33 4.31 9.09 -10.13
N ARG A 34 5.19 8.87 -9.14
CA ARG A 34 6.63 9.20 -9.21
C ARG A 34 7.37 8.44 -10.30
N ARG A 35 6.99 7.19 -10.57
CA ARG A 35 7.64 6.36 -11.59
C ARG A 35 7.15 6.60 -13.02
N GLY A 36 6.28 7.58 -13.24
CA GLY A 36 5.80 7.94 -14.58
C GLY A 36 4.34 7.63 -14.86
N ARG A 37 3.52 7.39 -13.82
CA ARG A 37 2.05 7.20 -13.92
C ARG A 37 1.66 5.96 -14.74
N ASN A 38 0.37 5.86 -15.09
CA ASN A 38 -0.25 4.79 -15.89
C ASN A 38 0.18 3.38 -15.44
N ARG A 39 0.14 3.14 -14.13
CA ARG A 39 0.56 1.87 -13.52
C ARG A 39 -0.07 1.66 -12.16
N ALA A 40 -0.06 0.41 -11.73
CA ALA A 40 -0.33 0.01 -10.36
C ALA A 40 0.97 -0.18 -9.57
N ALA A 41 0.96 0.15 -8.28
CA ALA A 41 2.01 -0.22 -7.34
C ALA A 41 1.38 -0.80 -6.07
N ALA A 42 1.88 -1.96 -5.63
CA ALA A 42 1.38 -2.69 -4.48
C ALA A 42 2.33 -2.48 -3.29
N HIS A 43 1.77 -2.09 -2.16
CA HIS A 43 2.46 -1.94 -0.88
C HIS A 43 1.75 -2.81 0.16
N SER A 44 2.50 -3.38 1.09
CA SER A 44 1.96 -4.13 2.23
C SER A 44 2.26 -3.39 3.53
N PRO A 45 1.38 -3.46 4.53
CA PRO A 45 1.72 -3.05 5.89
C PRO A 45 2.99 -3.78 6.33
N VAL A 46 3.92 -3.07 6.96
CA VAL A 46 5.13 -3.67 7.52
C VAL A 46 4.74 -4.44 8.77
N GLU A 47 4.81 -5.77 8.72
CA GLU A 47 4.75 -6.60 9.92
C GLU A 47 6.10 -6.49 10.64
N MET A 48 6.12 -5.94 11.87
CA MET A 48 7.30 -6.08 12.73
C MET A 48 7.38 -7.54 13.18
N ARG A 49 8.15 -8.33 12.44
CA ARG A 49 8.45 -9.72 12.81
C ARG A 49 9.37 -9.68 14.02
N VAL A 50 8.84 -10.04 15.19
CA VAL A 50 9.68 -10.31 16.37
C VAL A 50 10.63 -11.46 16.01
N ALA A 51 11.92 -11.15 15.87
CA ALA A 51 12.95 -12.17 15.71
C ALA A 51 12.95 -13.02 16.98
N SER A 52 12.71 -14.32 16.82
CA SER A 52 12.85 -15.33 17.89
C SER A 52 14.31 -15.74 18.05
#